data_AF-A0AAU9N861-F1
#
_entry.id   AF-A0AAU9N861-F1
#
_cell.length_a   1.000
_cell.length_b   1.000
_cell.length_c   1.000
_cell.angle_alpha   90.00
_cell.angle_beta   90.00
_cell.angle_gamma   90.00
#
_symmetry.space_group_name_H-M   'P 1'
#
loop_
_entity.id
_entity.type
_entity.pdbx_description
1 polymer ?
#
loop_
_entity_poly.entity_id
_entity_poly.type
_entity_poly.pdbx_seq_one_letter_code
_entity_poly.pdbx_strand_id
1 'polypeptide(L)' 'MKARSQYHIQPWHFLRFPGDLPFLFETGYISVGKNDDVQYFYYFFESERSPKNDPLLLWVRGGPGCGVLTSILLQI' A
#
# COMPACT_ATOMS: atom_id res chain seq x y z
N MET A 1 -6.52 -2.90 -13.68
CA MET A 1 -5.17 -2.32 -13.57
C MET A 1 -4.26 -3.43 -13.04
N LYS A 2 -3.24 -3.85 -13.80
CA LYS A 2 -2.37 -4.97 -13.38
C LYS A 2 -1.11 -4.37 -12.75
N ALA A 3 -1.11 -4.25 -11.42
CA ALA A 3 0.08 -3.84 -10.67
C ALA A 3 1.16 -4.90 -10.84
N ARG A 4 2.37 -4.49 -11.23
CA ARG A 4 3.52 -5.38 -11.36
C ARG A 4 4.18 -5.45 -9.98
N SER A 5 3.87 -6.51 -9.22
CA SER A 5 4.62 -6.86 -8.01
C SER A 5 6.02 -7.29 -8.43
N GLN A 6 6.98 -6.37 -8.41
CA GLN A 6 8.36 -6.65 -8.82
C GLN A 6 9.23 -7.19 -7.67
N TYR A 7 8.66 -7.31 -6.47
CA TYR A 7 9.28 -7.98 -5.33
C TYR A 7 8.19 -8.69 -4.51
N HIS A 8 8.15 -10.02 -4.58
CA HIS A 8 7.31 -10.84 -3.70
C HIS A 8 8.01 -10.99 -2.34
N ILE A 9 8.09 -9.88 -1.59
CA ILE A 9 8.57 -9.89 -0.21
C ILE A 9 7.33 -9.97 0.66
N GLN A 10 7.15 -11.07 1.39
CA GLN A 10 6.02 -11.23 2.30
C GLN A 10 6.10 -10.11 3.36
N PRO A 11 5.13 -9.18 3.42
CA PRO A 11 5.26 -7.97 4.23
C PRO A 11 5.46 -8.24 5.74
N TRP A 12 5.00 -9.41 6.22
CA TRP A 12 5.09 -9.84 7.62
C TRP A 12 6.54 -9.94 8.13
N HIS A 13 7.49 -10.26 7.25
CA HIS A 13 8.91 -10.34 7.60
C HIS A 13 9.48 -8.98 8.03
N PHE A 14 8.98 -7.90 7.41
CA PHE A 14 9.39 -6.53 7.72
C PHE A 14 8.83 -6.06 9.07
N LEU A 15 7.61 -6.49 9.43
CA LEU A 15 6.93 -6.09 10.66
C LEU A 15 7.21 -7.01 11.86
N ARG A 16 8.02 -8.06 11.68
CA ARG A 16 8.38 -9.06 12.70
C ARG A 16 7.14 -9.60 13.43
N PHE A 17 6.07 -9.84 12.68
CA PHE A 17 4.82 -10.36 13.21
C PHE A 17 4.90 -11.90 13.36
N PRO A 18 4.49 -12.48 14.50
CA PRO A 18 4.49 -13.92 14.69
C PRO A 18 3.27 -14.54 14.01
N GLY A 19 3.36 -14.77 12.68
CA GLY A 19 2.31 -15.41 11.88
C GLY A 19 1.84 -14.58 10.68
N ASP A 20 0.83 -15.07 9.98
CA ASP A 20 0.13 -14.29 8.94
C ASP A 20 -0.65 -13.15 9.58
N LEU A 21 -0.68 -11.96 8.97
CA LEU A 21 -1.53 -10.90 9.52
C LEU A 21 -3.01 -11.25 9.36
N PRO A 22 -3.85 -10.79 10.31
CA PRO A 22 -5.29 -11.02 10.27
C PRO A 22 -6.01 -10.27 9.14
N PHE A 23 -5.30 -9.43 8.38
CA PHE A 23 -5.83 -8.65 7.26
C PHE A 23 -4.95 -8.79 6.01
N LEU A 24 -5.56 -8.68 4.84
CA LEU A 24 -4.83 -8.64 3.58
C LEU A 24 -4.15 -7.29 3.43
N PHE A 25 -2.83 -7.33 3.27
CA PHE A 25 -2.00 -6.16 3.07
C PHE A 25 -1.11 -6.37 1.85
N GLU A 26 -1.23 -5.46 0.89
CA GLU A 26 -0.46 -5.48 -0.33
C GLU A 26 0.37 -4.21 -0.46
N THR A 27 1.58 -4.37 -0.98
CA THR A 27 2.45 -3.24 -1.31
C THR A 27 3.03 -3.42 -2.70
N GLY A 28 3.36 -2.32 -3.35
CA GLY A 28 3.92 -2.38 -4.69
C GLY A 28 4.25 -1.00 -5.27
N TYR A 29 4.67 -1.01 -6.53
CA TYR A 29 4.96 0.18 -7.30
C TYR A 29 3.98 0.29 -8.48
N ILE A 30 3.48 1.50 -8.69
CA ILE A 30 2.66 1.86 -9.85
C ILE A 30 3.46 2.85 -10.68
N SER A 31 3.78 2.45 -11.90
CA SER A 31 4.40 3.36 -12.87
C SER A 31 3.37 4.32 -13.44
N VAL A 32 3.73 5.60 -13.50
CA VAL A 32 2.89 6.68 -14.03
C VAL A 32 3.73 7.51 -14.98
N GLY A 33 3.17 7.84 -16.13
CA GLY A 33 3.85 8.58 -17.20
C GLY A 33 3.87 7.81 -18.52
N LYS A 34 4.20 8.51 -19.61
CA LYS A 34 4.20 7.90 -20.96
C LYS A 34 5.26 6.81 -21.13
N ASN A 35 6.34 6.89 -20.37
CA ASN A 35 7.49 5.98 -20.44
C ASN A 35 7.78 5.28 -19.10
N ASP A 36 6.81 5.24 -18.17
CA ASP A 36 7.00 4.69 -16.82
C ASP A 36 8.11 5.38 -16.00
N ASP A 37 8.37 6.66 -16.30
CA ASP A 37 9.48 7.44 -15.72
C ASP A 37 9.35 7.65 -14.20
N VAL A 38 8.12 7.61 -13.68
CA VAL A 38 7.82 7.85 -12.27
C VAL A 38 7.18 6.59 -11.69
N GLN A 39 7.72 6.11 -10.57
CA GLN A 39 7.15 4.98 -9.83
C GLN A 39 6.63 5.46 -8.47
N TYR A 40 5.33 5.28 -8.24
CA TYR A 40 4.70 5.53 -6.95
C TYR A 40 4.64 4.25 -6.13
N PHE A 41 5.17 4.31 -4.91
CA PHE A 41 4.98 3.23 -3.94
C PHE A 41 3.61 3.37 -3.26
N TYR A 42 2.89 2.26 -3.09
CA TYR A 42 1.60 2.23 -2.41
C TYR A 42 1.54 1.17 -1.30
N TYR A 43 0.65 1.44 -0.34
CA TYR A 43 0.21 0.52 0.70
C TYR A 43 -1.30 0.33 0.54
N PHE A 44 -1.75 -0.91 0.42
CA PHE A 44 -3.17 -1.26 0.29
C PHE A 44 -3.57 -2.21 1.41
N PHE A 45 -4.66 -1.87 2.10
CA PHE A 45 -5.25 -2.66 3.17
C PHE A 45 -6.68 -3.00 2.77
N GLU A 46 -7.02 -4.29 2.82
CA GLU A 46 -8.40 -4.74 2.55
C GLU A 46 -9.28 -4.49 3.79
N SER A 47 -10.55 -4.13 3.60
CA SER A 47 -11.49 -3.93 4.71
C SER A 47 -11.76 -5.24 5.45
N GLU A 48 -11.66 -5.24 6.79
CA GLU A 48 -11.93 -6.42 7.62
C GLU A 48 -13.42 -6.80 7.68
N ARG A 49 -14.34 -5.87 7.33
CA ARG A 49 -15.79 -6.10 7.44
C ARG A 49 -16.37 -6.74 6.20
N SER A 50 -16.41 -6.00 5.09
CA SER A 50 -16.92 -6.50 3.80
C SER A 50 -16.15 -5.87 2.65
N PRO A 51 -15.01 -6.48 2.23
CA PRO A 51 -14.13 -5.92 1.20
C PRO A 51 -14.82 -5.55 -0.11
N LYS A 52 -15.85 -6.30 -0.49
CA LYS A 52 -16.56 -6.11 -1.77
C LYS A 52 -17.60 -4.99 -1.71
N ASN A 53 -18.10 -4.65 -0.53
CA ASN A 53 -19.20 -3.70 -0.36
C ASN A 53 -18.75 -2.39 0.30
N ASP A 54 -17.63 -2.41 1.01
CA ASP A 54 -17.08 -1.23 1.66
C ASP A 54 -16.38 -0.30 0.65
N PRO A 55 -16.45 1.03 0.85
CA PRO A 55 -15.87 1.98 -0.08
C PRO A 55 -14.33 1.95 -0.06
N LEU A 56 -13.72 2.22 -1.22
CA LEU A 56 -12.28 2.38 -1.34
C LEU A 56 -11.84 3.76 -0.81
N LEU A 57 -10.98 3.78 0.21
CA LEU A 57 -10.35 5.00 0.72
C LEU A 57 -8.97 5.19 0.09
N LEU A 58 -8.79 6.27 -0.66
CA LEU A 58 -7.48 6.69 -1.16
C LEU A 58 -6.93 7.80 -0.27
N TRP A 59 -5.77 7.55 0.34
CA TRP A 59 -5.10 8.54 1.18
C TRP A 59 -3.81 9.03 0.53
N VAL A 60 -3.81 10.30 0.10
CA VAL A 60 -2.65 10.96 -0.49
C VAL A 60 -2.22 12.09 0.43
N ARG A 61 -0.98 12.04 0.91
CA ARG A 61 -0.40 13.12 1.70
C ARG A 61 -0.01 14.29 0.78
N GLY A 62 -0.34 15.50 1.23
CA GLY A 62 0.15 16.73 0.62
C GLY A 62 1.53 17.13 1.18
N GLY A 63 2.14 18.12 0.52
CA GLY A 63 3.44 18.70 0.91
C GLY A 63 4.64 18.04 0.21
N PRO A 64 5.70 18.79 -0.11
CA PRO A 64 6.88 18.25 -0.77
C PRO A 64 7.63 17.29 0.16
N GLY A 65 7.93 16.08 -0.32
CA GLY A 65 8.85 15.14 0.32
C GLY A 65 8.31 14.35 1.53
N CYS A 66 7.06 14.55 1.96
CA CYS A 66 6.48 13.77 3.06
C CYS A 66 5.92 12.44 2.54
N GLY A 67 6.52 11.33 2.93
CA GLY A 67 6.10 9.98 2.52
C GLY A 67 4.78 9.56 3.18
N VAL A 68 3.93 8.87 2.41
CA VAL A 68 2.62 8.36 2.84
C VAL A 68 2.72 7.41 4.06
N LEU A 69 3.85 6.74 4.26
CA LEU A 69 4.10 5.85 5.41
C LEU A 69 3.93 6.56 6.75
N THR A 70 4.37 7.83 6.86
CA THR A 70 4.21 8.60 8.10
C THR A 70 2.75 8.82 8.45
N SER A 71 1.89 8.94 7.44
CA SER A 71 0.46 9.10 7.67
C SER A 71 -0.21 7.82 8.10
N ILE A 72 0.19 6.70 7.49
CA ILE A 72 -0.35 5.38 7.81
C ILE A 72 0.08 4.93 9.22
N LEU A 73 1.24 5.38 9.71
CA LEU A 73 1.72 4.98 11.04
C LEU A 73 1.30 5.92 12.18
N LEU A 74 1.07 7.20 11.90
CA LEU A 74 0.89 8.22 12.94
C LEU A 74 -0.48 8.91 12.93
N GLN A 75 -1.26 8.77 11.86
CA GLN A 75 -2.49 9.55 11.67
C GLN A 75 -3.76 8.71 11.54
N ILE A 76 -3.68 7.50 10.99
CA ILE A 76 -4.77 6.52 10.98
C ILE A 76 -4.74 5.72 12.29
#